data_AF-A0A5C8CEB9-F1
#
_entry.id   AF-A0A5C8CEB9-F1
#
_cell.length_a   1.000
_cell.length_b   1.000
_cell.length_c   1.000
_cell.angle_alpha   90.00
_cell.angle_beta   90.00
_cell.angle_gamma   90.00
#
_symmetry.space_group_name_H-M   'P 1'
#
loop_
_entity.id
_entity.type
_entity.pdbx_description
1 polymer ?
#
loop_
_entity_poly.entity_id
_entity_poly.type
_entity_poly.pdbx_seq_one_letter_code
_entity_poly.pdbx_strand_id
1 'polypeptide(L)'
;VSEEVSRVKTAIETLKDSLPDTIFINDTNLEGLPHADLLKQQRSILETLKTGLTQQLGQLEQLVQTTSIQLLPIQQTLIEKQKVEERHLENAFKEIPASQGKTGRQIGAEFQALLKQIEQIRPKQITLQNRQAQIDELYSQRKKLLLELDQHTTARASSMQKSVTRLNRKLDQKVKLTLQPEGNRQPLVDFLNTCSLEGVGLKRLAWVLEQEFSPANLAATIRKGETALVSKFSIPDSVVRALIHLSEQKLLEIEELLLPDTMTIELNVTHGERDAIFRPIDDLSTGQQCTAVLHLLLLDNQDPLILDQPEDNLDNAFIAERIVAELRRAKLSRQFLFATHNANIPVFGDAEWIGVLSVQDNKGMILPEQQGAIDVLKVQELAADILEGGKSAFNQRREKYGFN
;
A
#
# COMPACT_ATOMS: atom_id res chain seq x y z
N VAL A 1 2.52 -68.34 1.60
CA VAL A 1 2.26 -69.76 1.27
C VAL A 1 3.15 -70.70 2.08
N SER A 2 4.48 -70.57 2.04
CA SER A 2 5.40 -71.33 2.91
C SER A 2 5.12 -71.11 4.40
N GLU A 3 4.81 -69.87 4.79
CA GLU A 3 4.41 -69.54 6.17
C GLU A 3 3.13 -70.25 6.62
N GLU A 4 2.15 -70.45 5.75
CA GLU A 4 0.88 -71.10 6.10
C GLU A 4 1.06 -72.60 6.37
N VAL A 5 1.89 -73.27 5.56
CA VAL A 5 2.24 -74.68 5.77
C VAL A 5 3.07 -74.86 7.05
N SER A 6 3.98 -73.92 7.33
CA SER A 6 4.77 -73.90 8.57
C SER A 6 3.89 -73.78 9.82
N ARG A 7 2.89 -72.88 9.79
CA ARG A 7 1.93 -72.69 10.89
C ARG A 7 1.18 -73.99 11.23
N VAL A 8 0.71 -74.72 10.22
CA VAL A 8 0.01 -76.00 10.43
C VAL A 8 0.96 -77.05 11.03
N LYS A 9 2.21 -77.10 10.58
CA LYS A 9 3.21 -78.02 11.14
C LYS A 9 3.46 -77.76 12.64
N THR A 10 3.60 -76.50 13.03
CA THR A 10 3.75 -76.10 14.43
C THR A 10 2.52 -76.46 15.28
N ALA A 11 1.32 -76.32 14.73
CA ALA A 11 0.09 -76.73 15.42
C ALA A 11 0.04 -78.26 15.67
N ILE A 12 0.51 -79.07 14.71
CA ILE A 12 0.61 -80.53 14.86
C ILE A 12 1.63 -80.91 15.94
N GLU A 13 2.80 -80.27 15.97
CA GLU A 13 3.83 -80.49 17.00
C GLU A 13 3.29 -80.15 18.40
N THR A 14 2.58 -79.03 18.54
CA THR A 14 1.96 -78.61 19.81
C THR A 14 0.91 -79.63 20.31
N LEU A 15 0.12 -80.18 19.38
CA LEU A 15 -0.90 -81.19 19.71
C LEU A 15 -0.27 -82.53 20.12
N LYS A 16 0.89 -82.87 19.56
CA LYS A 16 1.67 -84.07 19.90
C LYS A 16 2.25 -84.00 21.31
N ASP A 17 2.74 -82.83 21.71
CA ASP A 17 3.26 -82.58 23.06
C ASP A 17 2.14 -82.55 24.12
N SER A 18 0.89 -82.36 23.69
CA SER A 18 -0.29 -82.26 24.57
C SER A 18 -1.06 -83.59 24.72
N LEU A 19 -0.51 -84.71 24.25
CA LEU A 19 -1.17 -86.02 24.35
C LEU A 19 -1.28 -86.49 25.82
N PRO A 20 -2.36 -87.21 26.20
CA PRO A 20 -2.51 -87.74 27.54
C PRO A 20 -1.31 -88.60 27.97
N ASP A 21 -0.70 -88.26 29.10
CA ASP A 21 0.34 -89.06 29.72
C ASP A 21 -0.28 -89.93 30.83
N THR A 22 -0.15 -91.24 30.71
CA THR A 22 -0.74 -92.25 31.59
C THR A 22 0.30 -92.88 32.51
N ILE A 23 1.56 -92.43 32.45
CA ILE A 23 2.69 -92.97 33.23
C ILE A 23 2.41 -92.91 34.75
N PHE A 24 1.64 -91.92 35.21
CA PHE A 24 1.28 -91.78 36.62
C PHE A 24 0.29 -92.84 37.12
N ILE A 25 -0.45 -93.52 36.24
CA ILE A 25 -1.44 -94.59 36.53
C ILE A 25 -0.82 -95.97 36.22
N ASN A 26 0.43 -96.21 36.64
CA ASN A 26 1.08 -97.51 36.44
C ASN A 26 0.73 -98.51 37.55
N ASP A 27 0.88 -99.81 37.28
CA ASP A 27 0.43 -100.86 38.20
C ASP A 27 1.17 -100.84 39.55
N THR A 28 2.42 -100.38 39.57
CA THR A 28 3.23 -100.19 40.79
C THR A 28 2.74 -99.03 41.67
N ASN A 29 2.22 -97.95 41.08
CA ASN A 29 1.72 -96.79 41.80
C ASN A 29 0.29 -96.99 42.31
N LEU A 30 -0.42 -97.99 41.78
CA LEU A 30 -1.81 -98.31 42.12
C LEU A 30 -1.92 -99.37 43.24
N GLU A 31 -0.82 -100.00 43.63
CA GLU A 31 -0.81 -101.01 44.69
C GLU A 31 -1.16 -100.40 46.06
N GLY A 32 -2.22 -100.91 46.70
CA GLY A 32 -2.67 -100.46 48.03
C GLY A 32 -3.59 -99.23 48.03
N LEU A 33 -3.91 -98.64 46.88
CA LEU A 33 -4.86 -97.51 46.80
C LEU A 33 -6.32 -97.98 46.80
N PRO A 34 -7.24 -97.25 47.48
CA PRO A 34 -8.66 -97.54 47.38
C PRO A 34 -9.17 -97.33 45.95
N HIS A 35 -10.02 -98.23 45.47
CA HIS A 35 -10.63 -98.19 44.13
C HIS A 35 -9.66 -98.28 42.93
N ALA A 36 -8.52 -98.96 43.09
CA ALA A 36 -7.51 -99.15 42.04
C ALA A 36 -8.09 -99.66 40.69
N ASP A 37 -9.15 -100.48 40.72
CA ASP A 37 -9.80 -100.99 39.50
C ASP A 37 -10.45 -99.88 38.66
N LEU A 38 -11.02 -98.84 39.27
CA LEU A 38 -11.59 -97.69 38.55
C LEU A 38 -10.48 -96.84 37.91
N LEU A 39 -9.32 -96.70 38.56
CA LEU A 39 -8.16 -96.00 37.99
C LEU A 39 -7.57 -96.76 36.80
N LYS A 40 -7.55 -98.10 36.85
CA LYS A 40 -7.17 -98.94 35.69
C LYS A 40 -8.13 -98.76 34.52
N GLN A 41 -9.44 -98.66 34.77
CA GLN A 41 -10.42 -98.34 33.73
C GLN A 41 -10.19 -96.94 33.12
N GLN A 42 -9.92 -95.93 33.94
CA GLN A 42 -9.58 -94.58 33.46
C GLN A 42 -8.31 -94.59 32.59
N ARG A 43 -7.27 -95.32 32.99
CA ARG A 43 -6.06 -95.50 32.16
C ARG A 43 -6.40 -96.12 30.81
N SER A 44 -7.20 -97.19 30.78
CA SER A 44 -7.60 -97.82 29.51
C SER A 44 -8.33 -96.84 28.58
N ILE A 45 -9.20 -95.98 29.12
CA ILE A 45 -9.91 -94.95 28.35
C ILE A 45 -8.92 -93.88 27.82
N LEU A 46 -8.00 -93.39 28.66
CA LEU A 46 -6.99 -92.41 28.26
C LEU A 46 -6.00 -92.97 27.23
N GLU A 47 -5.60 -94.23 27.34
CA GLU A 47 -4.75 -94.91 26.35
C GLU A 47 -5.48 -95.08 25.01
N THR A 48 -6.78 -95.38 25.03
CA THR A 48 -7.61 -95.46 23.83
C THR A 48 -7.68 -94.10 23.14
N LEU A 49 -7.89 -93.01 23.91
CA LEU A 49 -7.86 -91.65 23.40
C LEU A 49 -6.48 -91.28 22.83
N LYS A 50 -5.40 -91.57 23.55
CA LYS A 50 -4.02 -91.32 23.12
C LYS A 50 -3.71 -92.04 21.81
N THR A 51 -4.06 -93.31 21.71
CA THR A 51 -3.84 -94.14 20.50
C THR A 51 -4.63 -93.57 19.32
N GLY A 52 -5.90 -93.22 19.52
CA GLY A 52 -6.74 -92.61 18.49
C GLY A 52 -6.21 -91.25 18.01
N LEU A 53 -5.80 -90.37 18.92
CA LEU A 53 -5.19 -89.08 18.58
C LEU A 53 -3.83 -89.24 17.87
N THR A 54 -3.00 -90.20 18.30
CA THR A 54 -1.70 -90.48 17.67
C THR A 54 -1.86 -90.95 16.23
N GLN A 55 -2.88 -91.78 15.95
CA GLN A 55 -3.18 -92.21 14.58
C GLN A 55 -3.64 -91.04 13.70
N GLN A 56 -4.50 -90.15 14.22
CA GLN A 56 -4.96 -88.96 13.49
C GLN A 56 -3.82 -87.96 13.25
N LEU A 57 -2.94 -87.75 14.22
CA LEU A 57 -1.74 -86.93 14.07
C LEU A 57 -0.84 -87.44 12.94
N GLY A 58 -0.64 -88.76 12.83
CA GLY A 58 0.13 -89.34 11.73
C GLY A 58 -0.48 -89.07 10.34
N GLN A 59 -1.82 -89.08 10.24
CA GLN A 59 -2.53 -88.73 9.00
C GLN A 59 -2.38 -87.23 8.65
N LEU A 60 -2.46 -86.35 9.65
CA LEU A 60 -2.26 -84.91 9.47
C LEU A 60 -0.81 -84.58 9.06
N GLU A 61 0.18 -85.23 9.66
CA GLU A 61 1.60 -85.08 9.30
C GLU A 61 1.83 -85.47 7.82
N GLN A 62 1.24 -86.59 7.37
CA GLN A 62 1.32 -87.01 5.97
C GLN A 62 0.70 -85.99 5.02
N LEU A 63 -0.48 -85.46 5.35
CA LEU A 63 -1.19 -84.50 4.51
C LEU A 63 -0.40 -83.19 4.34
N VAL A 64 0.23 -82.70 5.42
CA VAL A 64 1.11 -81.52 5.38
C VAL A 64 2.37 -81.80 4.55
N GLN A 65 2.97 -82.98 4.68
CA GLN A 65 4.13 -83.37 3.87
C GLN A 65 3.79 -83.45 2.38
N THR A 66 2.69 -84.12 2.00
CA THR A 66 2.26 -84.21 0.60
C THR A 66 2.00 -82.83 0.01
N THR A 67 1.32 -81.95 0.76
CA THR A 67 1.05 -80.57 0.34
C THR A 67 2.35 -79.79 0.14
N SER A 68 3.33 -79.95 1.04
CA SER A 68 4.65 -79.30 0.92
C SER A 68 5.39 -79.73 -0.34
N ILE A 69 5.37 -81.03 -0.65
CA ILE A 69 6.02 -81.60 -1.83
C ILE A 69 5.39 -81.08 -3.12
N GLN A 70 4.05 -80.97 -3.16
CA GLN A 70 3.34 -80.47 -4.34
C GLN A 70 3.53 -78.96 -4.58
N LEU A 71 3.68 -78.17 -3.51
CA LEU A 71 3.89 -76.73 -3.62
C LEU A 71 5.30 -76.34 -4.05
N LEU A 72 6.31 -77.16 -3.72
CA LEU A 72 7.71 -76.89 -4.01
C LEU A 72 8.00 -76.63 -5.51
N PRO A 73 7.57 -77.47 -6.48
CA PRO A 73 7.84 -77.24 -7.90
C PRO A 73 7.12 -75.98 -8.41
N ILE A 74 5.90 -75.70 -7.94
CA ILE A 74 5.15 -74.50 -8.34
C ILE A 74 5.89 -73.23 -7.89
N GLN A 75 6.41 -73.22 -6.66
CA GLN A 75 7.21 -72.09 -6.16
C GLN A 75 8.50 -71.90 -6.95
N GLN A 76 9.20 -73.00 -7.29
CA GLN A 76 10.42 -72.93 -8.10
C GLN A 76 10.13 -72.38 -9.50
N THR A 77 9.08 -72.86 -10.17
CA THR A 77 8.66 -72.33 -11.49
C THR A 77 8.29 -70.85 -11.41
N LEU A 78 7.62 -70.42 -10.34
CA LEU A 78 7.26 -69.01 -10.15
C LEU A 78 8.50 -68.13 -9.99
N ILE A 79 9.48 -68.56 -9.19
CA ILE A 79 10.74 -67.86 -8.98
C ILE A 79 11.55 -67.78 -10.28
N GLU A 80 11.59 -68.85 -11.05
CA GLU A 80 12.28 -68.87 -12.35
C GLU A 80 11.64 -67.91 -13.34
N LYS A 81 10.30 -67.91 -13.46
CA LYS A 81 9.58 -66.96 -14.31
C LYS A 81 9.80 -65.52 -13.88
N GLN A 82 9.78 -65.25 -12.57
CA GLN A 82 10.10 -63.91 -12.05
C GLN A 82 11.51 -63.47 -12.43
N LYS A 83 12.52 -64.35 -12.32
CA LYS A 83 13.90 -64.05 -12.73
C LYS A 83 14.04 -63.78 -14.23
N VAL A 84 13.29 -64.49 -15.07
CA VAL A 84 13.29 -64.28 -16.52
C VAL A 84 12.72 -62.89 -16.86
N GLU A 85 11.59 -62.53 -16.27
CA GLU A 85 10.98 -61.20 -16.45
C GLU A 85 11.86 -60.07 -15.89
N GLU A 86 12.47 -60.27 -14.71
CA GLU A 86 13.44 -59.30 -14.15
C GLU A 86 14.62 -59.06 -15.11
N ARG A 87 15.17 -60.12 -15.72
CA ARG A 87 16.24 -59.98 -16.73
C ARG A 87 15.78 -59.29 -18.00
N HIS A 88 14.54 -59.54 -18.44
CA HIS A 88 13.98 -58.88 -19.60
C HIS A 88 13.87 -57.36 -19.37
N LEU A 89 13.36 -56.97 -18.19
CA LEU A 89 13.32 -55.58 -17.75
C LEU A 89 14.71 -54.96 -17.63
N GLU A 90 15.66 -55.64 -16.98
CA GLU A 90 17.05 -55.16 -16.87
C GLU A 90 17.72 -54.95 -18.23
N ASN A 91 17.46 -55.82 -19.21
CA ASN A 91 18.00 -55.65 -20.56
C ASN A 91 17.35 -54.47 -21.30
N ALA A 92 16.03 -54.29 -21.20
CA ALA A 92 15.36 -53.12 -21.75
C ALA A 92 15.87 -51.81 -21.12
N PHE A 93 16.19 -51.81 -19.82
CA PHE A 93 16.73 -50.64 -19.13
C PHE A 93 18.21 -50.35 -19.42
N LYS A 94 19.01 -51.34 -19.86
CA LYS A 94 20.41 -51.10 -20.29
C LYS A 94 20.52 -50.20 -21.52
N GLU A 95 19.48 -50.12 -22.34
CA GLU A 95 19.42 -49.24 -23.52
C GLU A 95 19.14 -47.78 -23.14
N ILE A 96 18.77 -47.50 -21.88
CA ILE A 96 18.55 -46.15 -21.36
C ILE A 96 19.81 -45.71 -20.61
N PRO A 97 20.60 -44.74 -21.12
CA PRO A 97 21.88 -44.33 -20.52
C PRO A 97 21.76 -43.88 -19.05
N ALA A 98 20.62 -43.32 -18.66
CA ALA A 98 20.34 -42.83 -17.31
C ALA A 98 20.01 -43.95 -16.29
N SER A 99 19.82 -45.20 -16.75
CA SER A 99 19.40 -46.33 -15.92
C SER A 99 20.44 -47.46 -15.87
N GLN A 100 21.61 -47.27 -16.50
CA GLN A 100 22.71 -48.24 -16.45
C GLN A 100 23.16 -48.50 -15.01
N GLY A 101 23.21 -49.78 -14.64
CA GLY A 101 23.70 -50.24 -13.33
C GLY A 101 22.66 -50.28 -12.20
N LYS A 102 21.41 -49.89 -12.43
CA LYS A 102 20.33 -50.00 -11.45
C LYS A 102 19.54 -51.31 -11.61
N THR A 103 19.17 -51.92 -10.49
CA THR A 103 18.32 -53.13 -10.49
C THR A 103 16.87 -52.79 -10.84
N GLY A 104 16.12 -53.72 -11.42
CA GLY A 104 14.70 -53.49 -11.79
C GLY A 104 13.82 -53.01 -10.62
N ARG A 105 14.13 -53.44 -9.39
CA ARG A 105 13.45 -52.96 -8.16
C ARG A 105 13.75 -51.50 -7.84
N GLN A 106 14.99 -51.06 -8.02
CA GLN A 106 15.37 -49.65 -7.81
C GLN A 106 14.71 -48.74 -8.84
N ILE A 107 14.66 -49.18 -10.10
CA ILE A 107 13.99 -48.44 -11.18
C ILE A 107 12.48 -48.34 -10.92
N GLY A 108 11.85 -49.43 -10.47
CA GLY A 108 10.43 -49.41 -10.08
C GLY A 108 10.12 -48.46 -8.92
N ALA A 109 10.98 -48.43 -7.90
CA ALA A 109 10.85 -47.51 -6.78
C ALA A 109 11.04 -46.04 -7.20
N GLU A 110 12.04 -45.75 -8.04
CA GLU A 110 12.26 -44.41 -8.60
C GLU A 110 11.10 -43.97 -9.49
N PHE A 111 10.56 -44.86 -10.31
CA PHE A 111 9.39 -44.58 -11.16
C PHE A 111 8.15 -44.25 -10.34
N GLN A 112 7.87 -45.04 -9.28
CA GLN A 112 6.77 -44.73 -8.36
C GLN A 112 6.99 -43.41 -7.62
N ALA A 113 8.22 -43.11 -7.20
CA ALA A 113 8.55 -41.84 -6.57
C ALA A 113 8.34 -40.64 -7.53
N LEU A 114 8.79 -40.77 -8.77
CA LEU A 114 8.60 -39.77 -9.83
C LEU A 114 7.11 -39.56 -10.16
N LEU A 115 6.33 -40.63 -10.31
CA LEU A 115 4.88 -40.52 -10.49
C LEU A 115 4.22 -39.78 -9.34
N LYS A 116 4.59 -40.10 -8.10
CA LYS A 116 4.07 -39.40 -6.92
C LYS A 116 4.44 -37.91 -6.93
N GLN A 117 5.65 -37.56 -7.35
CA GLN A 117 6.06 -36.16 -7.51
C GLN A 117 5.27 -35.45 -8.61
N ILE A 118 5.06 -36.09 -9.76
CA ILE A 118 4.26 -35.54 -10.87
C ILE A 118 2.83 -35.26 -10.40
N GLU A 119 2.20 -36.22 -9.72
CA GLU A 119 0.84 -36.04 -9.19
C GLU A 119 0.76 -34.96 -8.10
N GLN A 120 1.85 -34.69 -7.38
CA GLN A 120 1.92 -33.57 -6.43
C GLN A 120 2.16 -32.21 -7.10
N ILE A 121 2.88 -32.17 -8.23
CA ILE A 121 3.22 -30.93 -8.95
C ILE A 121 2.08 -30.49 -9.86
N ARG A 122 1.38 -31.42 -10.52
CA ARG A 122 0.26 -31.12 -11.43
C ARG A 122 -0.79 -30.16 -10.85
N PRO A 123 -1.33 -30.35 -9.62
CA PRO A 123 -2.27 -29.39 -9.02
C PRO A 123 -1.63 -28.04 -8.69
N LYS A 124 -0.32 -27.99 -8.40
CA LYS A 124 0.40 -26.73 -8.16
C LYS A 124 0.53 -25.90 -9.43
N GLN A 125 0.71 -26.54 -10.59
CA GLN A 125 0.74 -25.85 -11.88
C GLN A 125 -0.61 -25.19 -12.20
N ILE A 126 -1.71 -25.91 -11.96
CA ILE A 126 -3.07 -25.35 -12.10
C ILE A 126 -3.28 -24.19 -11.12
N THR A 127 -2.85 -24.36 -9.87
CA THR A 127 -2.94 -23.30 -8.85
C THR A 127 -2.14 -22.06 -9.25
N LEU A 128 -0.94 -22.23 -9.81
CA LEU A 128 -0.11 -21.14 -10.30
C LEU A 128 -0.80 -20.40 -11.45
N GLN A 129 -1.36 -21.13 -12.42
CA GLN A 129 -2.08 -20.56 -13.55
C GLN A 129 -3.32 -19.76 -13.09
N ASN A 130 -4.09 -20.31 -12.15
CA ASN A 130 -5.26 -19.62 -11.58
C ASN A 130 -4.85 -18.35 -10.83
N ARG A 131 -3.77 -18.39 -10.04
CA ARG A 131 -3.24 -17.22 -9.35
C ARG A 131 -2.74 -16.16 -10.34
N GLN A 132 -2.07 -16.57 -11.42
CA GLN A 132 -1.64 -15.64 -12.46
C GLN A 132 -2.83 -14.95 -13.12
N ALA A 133 -3.89 -15.70 -13.47
CA ALA A 133 -5.10 -15.13 -14.05
C ALA A 133 -5.78 -14.12 -13.09
N GLN A 134 -5.82 -14.43 -11.78
CA GLN A 134 -6.33 -13.50 -10.77
C GLN A 134 -5.48 -12.22 -10.68
N ILE A 135 -4.15 -12.36 -10.72
CA ILE A 135 -3.23 -11.22 -10.73
C ILE A 135 -3.49 -10.35 -11.96
N ASP A 136 -3.59 -10.95 -13.15
CA ASP A 136 -3.82 -10.22 -14.40
C ASP A 136 -5.17 -9.48 -14.39
N GLU A 137 -6.21 -10.10 -13.83
CA GLU A 137 -7.51 -9.47 -13.62
C GLU A 137 -7.42 -8.25 -12.68
N LEU A 138 -6.75 -8.40 -11.54
CA LEU A 138 -6.55 -7.31 -10.58
C LEU A 138 -5.75 -6.15 -11.19
N TYR A 139 -4.71 -6.43 -11.98
CA TYR A 139 -3.97 -5.39 -12.71
C TYR A 139 -4.83 -4.67 -13.75
N SER A 140 -5.72 -5.39 -14.44
CA SER A 140 -6.67 -4.80 -15.37
C SER A 140 -7.66 -3.87 -14.67
N GLN A 141 -8.22 -4.31 -13.54
CA GLN A 141 -9.10 -3.50 -12.69
C GLN A 141 -8.37 -2.26 -12.16
N ARG A 142 -7.15 -2.42 -11.66
CA ARG A 142 -6.31 -1.30 -11.20
C ARG A 142 -6.09 -0.28 -12.31
N LYS A 143 -5.73 -0.72 -13.51
CA LYS A 143 -5.51 0.18 -14.65
C LYS A 143 -6.77 1.01 -14.98
N LYS A 144 -7.94 0.40 -14.86
CA LYS A 144 -9.23 1.10 -15.04
C LYS A 144 -9.44 2.16 -13.94
N LEU A 145 -9.22 1.80 -12.67
CA LEU A 145 -9.36 2.74 -11.54
C LEU A 145 -8.37 3.92 -11.62
N LEU A 146 -7.12 3.67 -12.03
CA LEU A 146 -6.13 4.73 -12.23
C LEU A 146 -6.55 5.69 -13.36
N LEU A 147 -7.16 5.17 -14.44
CA LEU A 147 -7.70 6.00 -15.51
C LEU A 147 -8.89 6.86 -15.04
N GLU A 148 -9.78 6.29 -14.23
CA GLU A 148 -10.89 7.04 -13.62
C GLU A 148 -10.37 8.13 -12.67
N LEU A 149 -9.36 7.83 -11.86
CA LEU A 149 -8.69 8.80 -10.99
C LEU A 149 -8.09 9.96 -11.80
N ASP A 150 -7.35 9.66 -12.87
CA ASP A 150 -6.76 10.65 -13.78
C ASP A 150 -7.81 11.55 -14.44
N GLN A 151 -8.96 11.00 -14.82
CA GLN A 151 -10.09 11.78 -15.34
C GLN A 151 -10.63 12.74 -14.27
N HIS A 152 -10.79 12.27 -13.03
CA HIS A 152 -11.28 13.11 -11.93
C HIS A 152 -10.27 14.20 -11.52
N THR A 153 -8.98 13.90 -11.45
CA THR A 153 -7.93 14.89 -11.14
C THR A 153 -7.84 15.93 -12.24
N THR A 154 -7.87 15.53 -13.51
CA THR A 154 -7.88 16.44 -14.66
C THR A 154 -9.14 17.32 -14.67
N ALA A 155 -10.31 16.76 -14.38
CA ALA A 155 -11.55 17.53 -14.29
C ALA A 155 -11.50 18.57 -13.15
N ARG A 156 -10.96 18.20 -11.99
CA ARG A 156 -10.71 19.12 -10.86
C ARG A 156 -9.78 20.24 -11.26
N ALA A 157 -8.62 19.92 -11.86
CA ALA A 157 -7.64 20.89 -12.32
C ALA A 157 -8.24 21.87 -13.35
N SER A 158 -9.03 21.36 -14.31
CA SER A 158 -9.73 22.20 -15.29
C SER A 158 -10.75 23.15 -14.64
N SER A 159 -11.52 22.66 -13.65
CA SER A 159 -12.46 23.50 -12.89
C SER A 159 -11.74 24.60 -12.09
N MET A 160 -10.62 24.25 -11.46
CA MET A 160 -9.78 25.21 -10.74
C MET A 160 -9.20 26.25 -11.70
N GLN A 161 -8.66 25.82 -12.84
CA GLN A 161 -8.13 26.72 -13.88
C GLN A 161 -9.20 27.72 -14.36
N LYS A 162 -10.43 27.27 -14.61
CA LYS A 162 -11.55 28.16 -14.98
C LYS A 162 -11.84 29.19 -13.89
N SER A 163 -11.79 28.78 -12.61
CA SER A 163 -11.96 29.68 -11.48
C SER A 163 -10.83 30.71 -11.41
N VAL A 164 -9.59 30.30 -11.61
CA VAL A 164 -8.41 31.18 -11.68
C VAL A 164 -8.53 32.17 -12.83
N THR A 165 -8.95 31.74 -14.02
CA THR A 165 -9.19 32.65 -15.16
C THR A 165 -10.24 33.70 -14.82
N ARG A 166 -11.33 33.31 -14.14
CA ARG A 166 -12.37 34.24 -13.67
C ARG A 166 -11.81 35.23 -12.65
N LEU A 167 -10.97 34.78 -11.71
CA LEU A 167 -10.33 35.65 -10.72
C LEU A 167 -9.35 36.63 -11.39
N ASN A 168 -8.50 36.17 -12.30
CA ASN A 168 -7.58 37.03 -13.05
C ASN A 168 -8.31 38.12 -13.84
N ARG A 169 -9.50 37.84 -14.38
CA ARG A 169 -10.34 38.86 -15.03
C ARG A 169 -10.85 39.91 -14.04
N LYS A 170 -11.20 39.53 -12.81
CA LYS A 170 -11.62 40.46 -11.76
C LYS A 170 -10.47 41.30 -11.21
N LEU A 171 -9.26 40.72 -11.16
CA LEU A 171 -8.05 41.39 -10.68
C LEU A 171 -7.47 42.41 -11.68
N ASP A 172 -8.00 42.47 -12.90
CA ASP A 172 -7.73 43.50 -13.91
C ASP A 172 -6.23 43.83 -14.10
N GLN A 173 -5.43 42.78 -14.30
CA GLN A 173 -3.96 42.86 -14.44
C GLN A 173 -3.19 43.45 -13.25
N LYS A 174 -3.82 43.69 -12.10
CA LYS A 174 -3.13 44.15 -10.88
C LYS A 174 -2.37 43.01 -10.21
N VAL A 175 -3.03 41.86 -10.11
CA VAL A 175 -2.47 40.61 -9.60
C VAL A 175 -2.77 39.50 -10.61
N LYS A 176 -1.79 38.64 -10.85
CA LYS A 176 -1.91 37.48 -11.72
C LYS A 176 -1.72 36.22 -10.89
N LEU A 177 -2.71 35.36 -10.93
CA LEU A 177 -2.70 34.04 -10.32
C LEU A 177 -2.39 33.00 -11.41
N THR A 178 -1.39 32.15 -11.19
CA THR A 178 -1.07 31.04 -12.08
C THR A 178 -1.13 29.74 -11.29
N LEU A 179 -2.05 28.86 -11.70
CA LEU A 179 -2.17 27.52 -11.15
C LEU A 179 -1.25 26.58 -11.92
N GLN A 180 -0.46 25.79 -11.21
CA GLN A 180 0.28 24.66 -11.74
C GLN A 180 -0.33 23.37 -11.16
N PRO A 181 -1.15 22.66 -11.95
CA PRO A 181 -1.68 21.36 -11.53
C PRO A 181 -0.54 20.40 -11.19
N GLU A 182 -0.69 19.65 -10.10
CA GLU A 182 0.35 18.70 -9.62
C GLU A 182 1.75 19.33 -9.42
N GLY A 183 1.81 20.66 -9.19
CA GLY A 183 3.06 21.38 -9.08
C GLY A 183 3.85 21.10 -7.79
N ASN A 184 3.21 20.62 -6.73
CA ASN A 184 3.91 20.26 -5.50
C ASN A 184 4.43 18.82 -5.58
N ARG A 185 5.70 18.69 -5.93
CA ARG A 185 6.40 17.41 -6.10
C ARG A 185 7.08 16.90 -4.83
N GLN A 186 7.00 17.65 -3.73
CA GLN A 186 7.58 17.26 -2.44
C GLN A 186 7.08 15.90 -1.93
N PRO A 187 5.78 15.54 -2.05
CA PRO A 187 5.30 14.22 -1.62
C PRO A 187 6.00 13.06 -2.32
N LEU A 188 6.35 13.22 -3.60
CA LEU A 188 7.09 12.20 -4.35
C LEU A 188 8.55 12.09 -3.87
N VAL A 189 9.19 13.23 -3.58
CA VAL A 189 10.54 13.25 -3.00
C VAL A 189 10.56 12.56 -1.64
N ASP A 190 9.60 12.90 -0.77
CA ASP A 190 9.46 12.33 0.57
C ASP A 190 9.20 10.82 0.52
N PHE A 191 8.37 10.38 -0.42
CA PHE A 191 8.10 8.96 -0.67
C PHE A 191 9.37 8.22 -1.11
N LEU A 192 10.10 8.74 -2.10
CA LEU A 192 11.35 8.13 -2.58
C LEU A 192 12.43 8.09 -1.49
N ASN A 193 12.49 9.13 -0.65
CA ASN A 193 13.39 9.15 0.50
C ASN A 193 13.01 8.07 1.53
N THR A 194 11.72 7.88 1.78
CA THR A 194 11.21 6.83 2.69
C THR A 194 11.52 5.42 2.18
N CYS A 195 11.60 5.23 0.86
CA CYS A 195 12.00 3.96 0.25
C CYS A 195 13.45 3.54 0.58
N SER A 196 14.26 4.40 1.24
CA SER A 196 15.63 4.10 1.68
C SER A 196 16.52 3.57 0.54
N LEU A 197 16.46 4.25 -0.60
CA LEU A 197 17.22 3.90 -1.80
C LEU A 197 18.73 3.85 -1.51
N GLU A 198 19.35 2.69 -1.75
CA GLU A 198 20.76 2.46 -1.39
C GLU A 198 21.70 3.45 -2.10
N GLY A 199 22.49 4.19 -1.31
CA GLY A 199 23.42 5.19 -1.84
C GLY A 199 22.77 6.45 -2.43
N VAL A 200 21.46 6.67 -2.23
CA VAL A 200 20.73 7.85 -2.71
C VAL A 200 20.29 8.70 -1.52
N GLY A 201 20.94 9.85 -1.33
CA GLY A 201 20.48 10.86 -0.37
C GLY A 201 19.56 11.90 -1.01
N LEU A 202 18.89 12.71 -0.19
CA LEU A 202 17.94 13.76 -0.62
C LEU A 202 18.45 14.66 -1.76
N LYS A 203 19.72 15.09 -1.72
CA LYS A 203 20.32 15.93 -2.78
C LYS A 203 20.29 15.28 -4.17
N ARG A 204 20.35 13.95 -4.24
CA ARG A 204 20.30 13.20 -5.50
C ARG A 204 18.88 13.02 -6.03
N LEU A 205 17.86 13.43 -5.28
CA LEU A 205 16.45 13.45 -5.71
C LEU A 205 16.01 14.81 -6.26
N ALA A 206 16.90 15.81 -6.35
CA ALA A 206 16.58 17.15 -6.84
C ALA A 206 15.95 17.14 -8.25
N TRP A 207 16.36 16.20 -9.11
CA TRP A 207 15.79 16.01 -10.45
C TRP A 207 14.27 15.83 -10.46
N VAL A 208 13.70 15.29 -9.36
CA VAL A 208 12.24 15.11 -9.23
C VAL A 208 11.55 16.46 -9.25
N LEU A 209 12.15 17.48 -8.63
CA LEU A 209 11.61 18.84 -8.58
C LEU A 209 11.82 19.60 -9.90
N GLU A 210 12.87 19.27 -10.65
CA GLU A 210 13.29 19.97 -11.87
C GLU A 210 12.61 19.47 -13.15
N GLN A 211 12.10 18.23 -13.16
CA GLN A 211 11.52 17.60 -14.35
C GLN A 211 10.02 17.38 -14.23
N GLU A 212 9.30 17.58 -15.35
CA GLU A 212 7.86 17.39 -15.43
C GLU A 212 7.50 15.95 -15.86
N PHE A 213 6.87 15.20 -14.96
CA PHE A 213 6.34 13.87 -15.22
C PHE A 213 5.33 13.45 -14.16
N SER A 214 4.40 12.56 -14.51
CA SER A 214 3.47 11.98 -13.53
C SER A 214 4.09 10.81 -12.76
N PRO A 215 3.68 10.56 -11.49
CA PRO A 215 4.12 9.40 -10.73
C PRO A 215 3.88 8.07 -11.47
N ALA A 216 2.73 7.93 -12.12
CA ALA A 216 2.42 6.76 -12.95
C ALA A 216 3.41 6.57 -14.11
N ASN A 217 3.84 7.67 -14.75
CA ASN A 217 4.84 7.62 -15.82
C ASN A 217 6.21 7.16 -15.30
N LEU A 218 6.61 7.60 -14.10
CA LEU A 218 7.83 7.14 -13.44
C LEU A 218 7.75 5.64 -13.15
N ALA A 219 6.69 5.17 -12.48
CA ALA A 219 6.51 3.75 -12.15
C ALA A 219 6.53 2.86 -13.41
N ALA A 220 5.82 3.27 -14.47
CA ALA A 220 5.83 2.55 -15.74
C ALA A 220 7.20 2.53 -16.43
N THR A 221 8.01 3.58 -16.24
CA THR A 221 9.36 3.65 -16.81
C THR A 221 10.34 2.80 -16.00
N ILE A 222 10.20 2.74 -14.66
CA ILE A 222 11.00 1.85 -13.81
C ILE A 222 10.78 0.39 -14.20
N ARG A 223 9.53 -0.03 -14.45
CA ARG A 223 9.22 -1.41 -14.90
C ARG A 223 9.84 -1.77 -16.26
N LYS A 224 10.13 -0.78 -17.12
CA LYS A 224 10.81 -1.00 -18.41
C LYS A 224 12.32 -1.17 -18.27
N GLY A 225 12.89 -0.85 -17.11
CA GLY A 225 14.30 -1.04 -16.78
C GLY A 225 15.18 0.20 -17.00
N GLU A 226 16.47 0.00 -16.77
CA GLU A 226 17.50 1.05 -16.72
C GLU A 226 17.59 1.89 -18.01
N THR A 227 17.56 1.27 -19.19
CA THR A 227 17.68 1.97 -20.47
C THR A 227 16.54 2.97 -20.72
N ALA A 228 15.32 2.63 -20.31
CA ALA A 228 14.17 3.50 -20.41
C ALA A 228 14.25 4.68 -19.43
N LEU A 229 14.82 4.47 -18.24
CA LEU A 229 15.01 5.52 -17.24
C LEU A 229 16.05 6.55 -17.68
N VAL A 230 17.23 6.10 -18.14
CA VAL A 230 18.32 6.98 -18.59
C VAL A 230 17.92 7.78 -19.84
N SER A 231 17.18 7.16 -20.78
CA SER A 231 16.75 7.86 -21.99
C SER A 231 15.67 8.91 -21.74
N LYS A 232 14.81 8.70 -20.73
CA LYS A 232 13.63 9.54 -20.50
C LYS A 232 13.84 10.60 -19.42
N PHE A 233 14.69 10.33 -18.44
CA PHE A 233 14.95 11.22 -17.33
C PHE A 233 16.44 11.53 -17.24
N SER A 234 16.77 12.79 -17.01
CA SER A 234 18.15 13.20 -16.72
C SER A 234 18.47 12.93 -15.25
N ILE A 235 18.74 11.66 -14.91
CA ILE A 235 18.97 11.21 -13.52
C ILE A 235 20.36 10.60 -13.32
N PRO A 236 20.97 10.74 -12.13
CA PRO A 236 22.27 10.14 -11.85
C PRO A 236 22.20 8.61 -11.86
N ASP A 237 23.23 7.94 -12.40
CA ASP A 237 23.31 6.47 -12.50
C ASP A 237 23.06 5.76 -11.15
N SER A 238 23.55 6.33 -10.06
CA SER A 238 23.30 5.80 -8.71
C SER A 238 21.81 5.73 -8.36
N VAL A 239 21.01 6.69 -8.83
CA VAL A 239 19.56 6.75 -8.61
C VAL A 239 18.86 5.73 -9.51
N VAL A 240 19.29 5.61 -10.78
CA VAL A 240 18.74 4.62 -11.70
C VAL A 240 18.86 3.21 -11.14
N ARG A 241 20.06 2.85 -10.66
CA ARG A 241 20.33 1.54 -10.04
C ARG A 241 19.48 1.31 -8.80
N ALA A 242 19.27 2.33 -7.98
CA ALA A 242 18.41 2.18 -6.80
C ALA A 242 16.93 2.03 -7.17
N LEU A 243 16.45 2.77 -8.18
CA LEU A 243 15.04 2.74 -8.62
C LEU A 243 14.64 1.40 -9.23
N ILE A 244 15.52 0.75 -10.02
CA ILE A 244 15.21 -0.56 -10.62
C ILE A 244 15.07 -1.70 -9.60
N HIS A 245 15.61 -1.52 -8.39
CA HIS A 245 15.52 -2.49 -7.30
C HIS A 245 14.30 -2.28 -6.40
N LEU A 246 13.46 -1.27 -6.69
CA LEU A 246 12.20 -1.09 -5.98
C LEU A 246 11.29 -2.31 -6.18
N SER A 247 10.64 -2.73 -5.08
CA SER A 247 9.68 -3.82 -5.14
C SER A 247 8.42 -3.39 -5.89
N GLU A 248 7.70 -4.35 -6.49
CA GLU A 248 6.46 -4.07 -7.20
C GLU A 248 5.44 -3.34 -6.31
N GLN A 249 5.38 -3.69 -5.01
CA GLN A 249 4.54 -2.97 -4.04
C GLN A 249 4.84 -1.46 -4.01
N LYS A 250 6.11 -1.06 -4.02
CA LYS A 250 6.49 0.34 -4.01
C LYS A 250 6.15 1.04 -5.32
N LEU A 251 6.25 0.34 -6.45
CA LEU A 251 5.83 0.88 -7.74
C LEU A 251 4.31 1.14 -7.79
N LEU A 252 3.52 0.24 -7.17
CA LEU A 252 2.08 0.45 -7.02
C LEU A 252 1.79 1.65 -6.12
N GLU A 253 2.48 1.80 -4.99
CA GLU A 253 2.34 2.97 -4.12
C GLU A 253 2.68 4.29 -4.85
N ILE A 254 3.71 4.31 -5.72
CA ILE A 254 4.05 5.48 -6.54
C ILE A 254 2.89 5.88 -7.48
N GLU A 255 2.22 4.91 -8.10
CA GLU A 255 1.09 5.19 -9.00
C GLU A 255 -0.12 5.82 -8.30
N GLU A 256 -0.25 5.62 -6.98
CA GLU A 256 -1.34 6.16 -6.17
C GLU A 256 -1.03 7.56 -5.62
N LEU A 257 0.21 8.03 -5.75
CA LEU A 257 0.60 9.34 -5.24
C LEU A 257 -0.14 10.46 -5.98
N LEU A 258 -0.91 11.22 -5.21
CA LEU A 258 -1.53 12.46 -5.67
C LEU A 258 -0.63 13.63 -5.32
N LEU A 259 -0.23 14.38 -6.35
CA LEU A 259 0.57 15.58 -6.18
C LEU A 259 -0.36 16.80 -6.00
N PRO A 260 -0.22 17.58 -4.92
CA PRO A 260 -1.01 18.79 -4.74
C PRO A 260 -0.72 19.83 -5.82
N ASP A 261 -1.73 20.62 -6.15
CA ASP A 261 -1.60 21.75 -7.05
C ASP A 261 -0.85 22.90 -6.34
N THR A 262 -0.07 23.69 -7.07
CA THR A 262 0.56 24.92 -6.55
C THR A 262 -0.05 26.14 -7.21
N MET A 263 -0.09 27.25 -6.47
CA MET A 263 -0.56 28.54 -6.95
C MET A 263 0.57 29.55 -6.81
N THR A 264 0.95 30.19 -7.91
CA THR A 264 1.84 31.35 -7.86
C THR A 264 1.03 32.62 -7.93
N ILE A 265 1.41 33.59 -7.10
CA ILE A 265 0.80 34.91 -7.01
C ILE A 265 1.85 35.91 -7.51
N GLU A 266 1.53 36.66 -8.55
CA GLU A 266 2.41 37.66 -9.12
C GLU A 266 1.75 39.04 -9.06
N LEU A 267 2.46 40.07 -8.56
CA LEU A 267 1.97 41.45 -8.54
C LEU A 267 2.48 42.20 -9.77
N ASN A 268 1.62 43.01 -10.38
CA ASN A 268 2.03 43.96 -11.40
C ASN A 268 2.70 45.19 -10.76
N VAL A 269 3.99 45.36 -11.03
CA VAL A 269 4.83 46.45 -10.50
C VAL A 269 5.12 47.53 -11.55
N THR A 270 4.30 47.64 -12.60
CA THR A 270 4.49 48.67 -13.63
C THR A 270 4.27 50.08 -13.10
N HIS A 271 5.19 50.98 -13.46
CA HIS A 271 5.14 52.41 -13.20
C HIS A 271 5.05 53.14 -14.56
N GLY A 272 4.00 53.95 -14.76
CA GLY A 272 3.76 54.71 -16.00
C GLY A 272 3.23 53.88 -17.18
N GLU A 273 3.37 54.41 -18.40
CA GLU A 273 2.89 53.79 -19.66
C GLU A 273 3.88 52.74 -20.22
N ARG A 274 4.26 51.74 -19.41
CA ARG A 274 5.07 50.60 -19.87
C ARG A 274 4.24 49.32 -19.87
N ASP A 275 4.75 48.29 -20.55
CA ASP A 275 4.19 46.94 -20.48
C ASP A 275 4.09 46.44 -19.04
N ALA A 276 3.11 45.57 -18.76
CA ALA A 276 2.86 45.00 -17.45
C ALA A 276 4.04 44.11 -17.00
N ILE A 277 4.70 44.46 -15.89
CA ILE A 277 5.79 43.69 -15.30
C ILE A 277 5.25 42.97 -14.08
N PHE A 278 5.16 41.65 -14.15
CA PHE A 278 4.72 40.80 -13.05
C PHE A 278 5.94 40.28 -12.27
N ARG A 279 5.86 40.31 -10.94
CA ARG A 279 6.86 39.73 -10.05
C ARG A 279 6.22 38.77 -9.04
N PRO A 280 6.82 37.59 -8.80
CA PRO A 280 6.35 36.66 -7.77
C PRO A 280 6.30 37.28 -6.39
N ILE A 281 5.30 36.90 -5.58
CA ILE A 281 5.09 37.46 -4.23
C ILE A 281 6.31 37.31 -3.31
N ASP A 282 7.10 36.25 -3.48
CA ASP A 282 8.30 35.99 -2.68
C ASP A 282 9.45 36.97 -2.96
N ASP A 283 9.45 37.61 -4.14
CA ASP A 283 10.47 38.59 -4.57
C ASP A 283 10.04 40.05 -4.31
N LEU A 284 8.85 40.26 -3.74
CA LEU A 284 8.27 41.58 -3.48
C LEU A 284 8.74 42.15 -2.14
N SER A 285 8.77 43.49 -2.02
CA SER A 285 8.91 44.13 -0.71
C SER A 285 7.70 43.82 0.17
N THR A 286 7.84 43.92 1.50
CA THR A 286 6.74 43.71 2.45
C THR A 286 5.48 44.50 2.08
N GLY A 287 5.65 45.75 1.63
CA GLY A 287 4.52 46.57 1.20
C GLY A 287 3.86 46.15 -0.11
N GLN A 288 4.65 45.66 -1.05
CA GLN A 288 4.13 45.07 -2.28
C GLN A 288 3.43 43.73 -2.01
N GLN A 289 3.92 42.93 -1.06
CA GLN A 289 3.23 41.71 -0.61
C GLN A 289 1.87 42.03 0.00
N CYS A 290 1.81 43.00 0.94
CA CYS A 290 0.56 43.48 1.51
C CYS A 290 -0.41 43.97 0.43
N THR A 291 0.11 44.67 -0.58
CA THR A 291 -0.66 45.12 -1.74
C THR A 291 -1.30 43.96 -2.51
N ALA A 292 -0.51 42.94 -2.85
CA ALA A 292 -0.99 41.78 -3.59
C ALA A 292 -2.08 41.04 -2.81
N VAL A 293 -1.87 40.83 -1.51
CA VAL A 293 -2.84 40.20 -0.60
C VAL A 293 -4.11 41.04 -0.50
N LEU A 294 -4.00 42.36 -0.36
CA LEU A 294 -5.16 43.24 -0.26
C LEU A 294 -6.02 43.20 -1.54
N HIS A 295 -5.42 43.18 -2.73
CA HIS A 295 -6.16 42.99 -3.97
C HIS A 295 -6.92 41.66 -4.02
N LEU A 296 -6.35 40.59 -3.46
CA LEU A 296 -7.02 39.30 -3.35
C LEU A 296 -8.15 39.32 -2.32
N LEU A 297 -7.94 40.00 -1.19
CA LEU A 297 -8.96 40.15 -0.14
C LEU A 297 -10.12 41.04 -0.57
N LEU A 298 -9.90 42.02 -1.46
CA LEU A 298 -10.95 42.91 -1.97
C LEU A 298 -11.83 42.24 -3.05
N LEU A 299 -11.51 41.00 -3.47
CA LEU A 299 -12.37 40.24 -4.37
C LEU A 299 -13.73 39.90 -3.73
N ASP A 300 -14.76 39.74 -4.56
CA ASP A 300 -16.13 39.41 -4.15
C ASP A 300 -16.16 38.29 -3.10
N ASN A 301 -16.46 38.69 -1.87
CA ASN A 301 -16.77 37.84 -0.73
C ASN A 301 -17.85 38.56 0.09
N GLN A 302 -18.78 37.81 0.69
CA GLN A 302 -19.82 38.38 1.53
C GLN A 302 -19.41 38.53 3.00
N ASP A 303 -18.38 37.80 3.44
CA ASP A 303 -17.92 37.82 4.83
C ASP A 303 -17.32 39.18 5.18
N PRO A 304 -17.64 39.80 6.34
CA PRO A 304 -17.03 41.07 6.74
C PRO A 304 -15.49 41.02 6.73
N LEU A 305 -14.84 42.07 6.24
CA LEU A 305 -13.38 42.21 6.29
C LEU A 305 -12.97 43.18 7.38
N ILE A 306 -12.09 42.75 8.29
CA ILE A 306 -11.51 43.60 9.33
C ILE A 306 -10.03 43.79 9.00
N LEU A 307 -9.60 45.05 8.91
CA LEU A 307 -8.21 45.43 8.61
C LEU A 307 -7.71 46.39 9.68
N ASP A 308 -6.62 45.99 10.34
CA ASP A 308 -5.93 46.80 11.34
C ASP A 308 -4.66 47.39 10.70
N GLN A 309 -4.59 48.72 10.69
CA GLN A 309 -3.51 49.53 10.14
C GLN A 309 -2.97 49.02 8.78
N PRO A 310 -3.83 48.86 7.75
CA PRO A 310 -3.37 48.42 6.45
C PRO A 310 -2.32 49.36 5.83
N GLU A 311 -2.26 50.62 6.28
CA GLU A 311 -1.32 51.63 5.82
C GLU A 311 0.15 51.43 6.24
N ASP A 312 0.44 50.70 7.33
CA ASP A 312 1.81 50.64 7.88
C ASP A 312 2.83 50.06 6.89
N ASN A 313 2.35 49.22 5.97
CA ASN A 313 3.15 48.61 4.93
C ASN A 313 2.79 49.14 3.53
N LEU A 314 1.85 50.08 3.38
CA LEU A 314 1.42 50.57 2.07
C LEU A 314 1.85 52.02 1.85
N ASP A 315 2.22 52.36 0.61
CA ASP A 315 2.50 53.74 0.25
C ASP A 315 1.21 54.58 0.24
N ASN A 316 1.26 55.80 0.77
CA ASN A 316 0.13 56.73 0.83
C ASN A 316 -0.45 57.03 -0.55
N ALA A 317 0.40 57.20 -1.57
CA ALA A 317 -0.05 57.42 -2.95
C ALA A 317 -0.84 56.20 -3.46
N PHE A 318 -0.37 55.00 -3.13
CA PHE A 318 -1.01 53.75 -3.52
C PHE A 318 -2.37 53.55 -2.84
N ILE A 319 -2.47 53.86 -1.54
CA ILE A 319 -3.72 53.81 -0.79
C ILE A 319 -4.77 54.71 -1.46
N ALA A 320 -4.39 55.96 -1.73
CA ALA A 320 -5.28 56.96 -2.31
C ALA A 320 -5.73 56.61 -3.74
N GLU A 321 -4.83 56.13 -4.60
CA GLU A 321 -5.13 55.92 -6.02
C GLU A 321 -5.76 54.56 -6.31
N ARG A 322 -5.29 53.48 -5.66
CA ARG A 322 -5.64 52.10 -6.03
C ARG A 322 -6.55 51.41 -5.04
N ILE A 323 -6.35 51.59 -3.73
CA ILE A 323 -7.15 50.90 -2.72
C ILE A 323 -8.51 51.57 -2.54
N VAL A 324 -8.54 52.90 -2.42
CA VAL A 324 -9.77 53.66 -2.22
C VAL A 324 -10.81 53.40 -3.32
N ALA A 325 -10.38 53.36 -4.59
CA ALA A 325 -11.29 53.12 -5.71
C ALA A 325 -11.92 51.72 -5.67
N GLU A 326 -11.14 50.70 -5.29
CA GLU A 326 -11.65 49.33 -5.11
C GLU A 326 -12.56 49.23 -3.88
N LEU A 327 -12.15 49.86 -2.77
CA LEU A 327 -12.93 49.90 -1.54
C LEU A 327 -14.33 50.46 -1.78
N ARG A 328 -14.43 51.61 -2.48
CA ARG A 328 -15.72 52.26 -2.79
C ARG A 328 -16.66 51.36 -3.58
N ARG A 329 -16.13 50.49 -4.43
CA ARG A 329 -16.93 49.51 -5.19
C ARG A 329 -17.29 48.31 -4.33
N ALA A 330 -16.32 47.78 -3.59
CA ALA A 330 -16.49 46.57 -2.79
C ALA A 330 -17.42 46.80 -1.58
N LYS A 331 -17.42 47.99 -0.96
CA LYS A 331 -18.29 48.31 0.20
C LYS A 331 -19.79 48.18 -0.08
N LEU A 332 -20.18 48.17 -1.35
CA LEU A 332 -21.58 47.97 -1.77
C LEU A 332 -22.07 46.53 -1.60
N SER A 333 -21.17 45.55 -1.64
CA SER A 333 -21.49 44.12 -1.56
C SER A 333 -20.92 43.42 -0.33
N ARG A 334 -20.02 44.09 0.41
CA ARG A 334 -19.28 43.53 1.55
C ARG A 334 -19.07 44.58 2.64
N GLN A 335 -19.19 44.18 3.90
CA GLN A 335 -18.86 45.05 5.03
C GLN A 335 -17.34 45.13 5.23
N PHE A 336 -16.82 46.34 5.44
CA PHE A 336 -15.42 46.58 5.81
C PHE A 336 -15.33 47.33 7.12
N LEU A 337 -14.40 46.91 7.98
CA LEU A 337 -14.06 47.58 9.23
C LEU A 337 -12.56 47.87 9.24
N PHE A 338 -12.21 49.15 9.36
CA PHE A 338 -10.82 49.60 9.40
C PHE A 338 -10.49 50.21 10.75
N ALA A 339 -9.35 49.82 11.32
CA ALA A 339 -8.64 50.62 12.30
C ALA A 339 -7.48 51.30 11.55
N THR A 340 -7.52 52.62 11.41
CA THR A 340 -6.56 53.35 10.59
C THR A 340 -6.29 54.74 11.14
N HIS A 341 -5.06 55.21 10.93
CA HIS A 341 -4.63 56.59 11.17
C HIS A 341 -4.42 57.38 9.86
N ASN A 342 -4.67 56.75 8.71
CA ASN A 342 -4.49 57.36 7.40
C ASN A 342 -5.79 58.04 6.93
N ALA A 343 -5.78 59.36 6.74
CA ALA A 343 -6.93 60.13 6.27
C ALA A 343 -7.51 59.62 4.94
N ASN A 344 -6.67 59.06 4.06
CA ASN A 344 -7.10 58.62 2.73
C ASN A 344 -8.14 57.49 2.79
N ILE A 345 -8.10 56.63 3.81
CA ILE A 345 -9.01 55.49 3.92
C ILE A 345 -10.44 55.93 4.30
N PRO A 346 -10.70 56.62 5.44
CA PRO A 346 -12.05 57.03 5.80
C PRO A 346 -12.56 58.20 4.96
N VAL A 347 -11.70 59.15 4.57
CA VAL A 347 -12.12 60.35 3.82
C VAL A 347 -12.28 60.05 2.34
N PHE A 348 -11.23 59.53 1.68
CA PHE A 348 -11.36 59.21 0.26
C PHE A 348 -12.08 57.88 0.04
N GLY A 349 -12.04 56.92 0.96
CA GLY A 349 -12.88 55.71 0.89
C GLY A 349 -14.38 55.99 1.08
N ASP A 350 -14.75 57.22 1.48
CA ASP A 350 -16.14 57.64 1.69
C ASP A 350 -16.83 56.77 2.75
N ALA A 351 -16.27 56.72 3.96
CA ALA A 351 -16.77 55.82 5.00
C ALA A 351 -18.19 56.20 5.47
N GLU A 352 -19.09 55.22 5.49
CA GLU A 352 -20.47 55.38 5.95
C GLU A 352 -20.54 55.62 7.47
N TRP A 353 -19.57 55.06 8.21
CA TRP A 353 -19.48 55.21 9.65
C TRP A 353 -18.01 55.30 10.06
N ILE A 354 -17.70 56.36 10.81
CA ILE A 354 -16.41 56.61 11.43
C ILE A 354 -16.67 56.67 12.92
N GLY A 355 -15.92 55.88 13.69
CA GLY A 355 -15.90 55.94 15.15
C GLY A 355 -14.53 56.38 15.64
N VAL A 356 -14.49 57.50 16.36
CA VAL A 356 -13.25 58.01 16.95
C VAL A 356 -13.08 57.40 18.34
N LEU A 357 -11.97 56.68 18.54
CA LEU A 357 -11.65 56.08 19.82
C LEU A 357 -11.02 57.12 20.74
N SER A 358 -11.67 57.36 21.89
CA SER A 358 -11.19 58.24 22.95
C SER A 358 -10.85 57.46 24.22
N VAL A 359 -10.03 58.05 25.09
CA VAL A 359 -9.72 57.47 26.40
C VAL A 359 -10.57 58.15 27.47
N GLN A 360 -11.40 57.36 28.18
CA GLN A 360 -12.14 57.79 29.36
C GLN A 360 -11.92 56.78 30.48
N ASP A 361 -11.56 57.24 31.68
CA ASP A 361 -11.27 56.38 32.84
C ASP A 361 -10.28 55.23 32.54
N ASN A 362 -9.20 55.54 31.80
CA ASN A 362 -8.20 54.57 31.35
C ASN A 362 -8.75 53.44 30.44
N LYS A 363 -9.92 53.64 29.81
CA LYS A 363 -10.53 52.71 28.85
C LYS A 363 -10.74 53.38 27.50
N GLY A 364 -10.54 52.63 26.42
CA GLY A 364 -10.91 53.05 25.07
C GLY A 364 -12.43 53.00 24.90
N MET A 365 -13.05 54.12 24.55
CA MET A 365 -14.48 54.23 24.30
C MET A 365 -14.75 55.08 23.07
N ILE A 366 -15.80 54.73 22.32
CA ILE A 366 -16.34 55.56 21.25
C ILE A 366 -17.57 56.26 21.81
N LEU A 367 -17.47 57.57 22.05
CA LEU A 367 -18.58 58.35 22.61
C LEU A 367 -19.70 58.50 21.54
N PRO A 368 -20.99 58.61 21.95
CA PRO A 368 -22.10 58.80 21.01
C PRO A 368 -21.91 60.00 20.06
N GLU A 369 -21.31 61.08 20.54
CA GLU A 369 -20.99 62.30 19.78
C GLU A 369 -19.71 62.20 18.92
N GLN A 370 -18.96 61.10 19.04
CA GLN A 370 -17.69 60.84 18.35
C GLN A 370 -17.80 59.76 17.28
N GLN A 371 -19.03 59.46 16.85
CA GLN A 371 -19.29 58.49 15.79
C GLN A 371 -20.37 58.98 14.84
N GLY A 372 -20.28 58.55 13.59
CA GLY A 372 -21.27 58.89 12.57
C GLY A 372 -20.68 58.87 11.17
N ALA A 373 -21.48 59.28 10.19
CA ALA A 373 -21.01 59.46 8.82
C ALA A 373 -19.98 60.60 8.73
N ILE A 374 -19.11 60.54 7.72
CA ILE A 374 -18.13 61.60 7.43
C ILE A 374 -18.79 62.97 7.16
N ASP A 375 -20.08 63.02 6.84
CA ASP A 375 -20.82 64.28 6.61
C ASP A 375 -21.25 64.99 7.90
N VAL A 376 -21.13 64.34 9.07
CA VAL A 376 -21.48 64.94 10.35
C VAL A 376 -20.39 65.94 10.74
N LEU A 377 -20.75 67.22 10.91
CA LEU A 377 -19.81 68.30 11.26
C LEU A 377 -18.86 67.93 12.40
N LYS A 378 -19.37 67.29 13.46
CA LYS A 378 -18.55 66.90 14.60
C LYS A 378 -17.51 65.84 14.25
N VAL A 379 -17.86 64.88 13.39
CA VAL A 379 -16.95 63.83 12.91
C VAL A 379 -15.91 64.44 11.95
N GLN A 380 -16.31 65.41 11.11
CA GLN A 380 -15.38 66.14 10.22
C GLN A 380 -14.31 66.89 11.00
N GLU A 381 -14.71 67.62 12.05
CA GLU A 381 -13.78 68.32 12.94
C GLU A 381 -12.80 67.33 13.58
N LEU A 382 -13.31 66.24 14.16
CA LEU A 382 -12.47 65.23 14.81
C LEU A 382 -11.52 64.53 13.82
N ALA A 383 -12.01 64.18 12.63
CA ALA A 383 -11.20 63.56 11.59
C ALA A 383 -10.10 64.51 11.10
N ALA A 384 -10.41 65.79 10.87
CA ALA A 384 -9.42 66.79 10.49
C ALA A 384 -8.38 67.04 11.59
N ASP A 385 -8.81 67.09 12.85
CA ASP A 385 -7.92 67.33 13.99
C ASP A 385 -6.97 66.13 14.22
N ILE A 386 -7.48 64.90 14.15
CA ILE A 386 -6.72 63.69 14.45
C ILE A 386 -5.86 63.24 13.26
N LEU A 387 -6.43 63.19 12.06
CA LEU A 387 -5.78 62.60 10.89
C LEU A 387 -4.90 63.62 10.13
N GLU A 388 -5.28 64.91 10.14
CA GLU A 388 -4.56 65.97 9.42
C GLU A 388 -3.78 66.93 10.33
N GLY A 389 -3.96 66.83 11.66
CA GLY A 389 -3.35 67.74 12.63
C GLY A 389 -4.08 69.09 12.76
N GLY A 390 -5.33 69.15 12.32
CA GLY A 390 -6.22 70.29 12.45
C GLY A 390 -6.17 71.28 11.29
N LYS A 391 -7.17 72.18 11.27
CA LYS A 391 -7.39 73.14 10.18
C LYS A 391 -6.19 74.06 9.92
N SER A 392 -5.47 74.46 10.96
CA SER A 392 -4.28 75.31 10.82
C SER A 392 -3.13 74.59 10.12
N ALA A 393 -2.85 73.34 10.50
CA ALA A 393 -1.80 72.52 9.91
C ALA A 393 -2.11 72.23 8.43
N PHE A 394 -3.36 71.90 8.11
CA PHE A 394 -3.80 71.69 6.73
C PHE A 394 -3.60 72.94 5.86
N ASN A 395 -4.08 74.10 6.31
CA ASN A 395 -3.94 75.35 5.57
C ASN A 395 -2.47 75.75 5.39
N GLN A 396 -1.62 75.53 6.40
CA GLN A 396 -0.19 75.80 6.31
C GLN A 396 0.51 74.89 5.29
N ARG A 397 0.13 73.61 5.22
CA ARG A 397 0.61 72.70 4.15
C ARG A 397 0.14 73.19 2.78
N ARG A 398 -1.15 73.56 2.65
CA ARG A 398 -1.74 74.09 1.41
C ARG A 398 -1.01 75.32 0.89
N GLU A 399 -0.74 76.29 1.77
CA GLU A 399 0.04 77.50 1.46
C GLU A 399 1.49 77.19 1.07
N LYS A 400 2.16 76.30 1.81
CA LYS A 400 3.54 75.88 1.50
C LYS A 400 3.67 75.16 0.15
N TYR A 401 2.65 74.40 -0.26
CA TYR A 401 2.61 73.72 -1.55
C TYR A 401 2.15 74.64 -2.70
N GLY A 402 1.74 75.88 -2.40
CA GLY A 402 1.27 76.84 -3.41
C GLY A 402 -0.08 76.46 -4.03
N PHE A 403 -0.89 75.66 -3.33
CA PHE A 403 -2.26 75.37 -3.75
C PHE A 403 -3.18 76.51 -3.30
N ASN A 404 -3.90 77.12 -4.25
CA ASN A 404 -4.83 78.24 -3.99
C ASN A 404 -6.25 77.76 -3.72
#